data_AF-A0A803TCS7-F1
#
_entry.id   AF-A0A803TCS7-F1
#
_cell.length_a   1.000
_cell.length_b   1.000
_cell.length_c   1.000
_cell.angle_alpha   90.00
_cell.angle_beta   90.00
_cell.angle_gamma   90.00
#
_symmetry.space_group_name_H-M   'P 1'
#
loop_
_entity.id
_entity.type
_entity.pdbx_description
1 polymer ?
#
loop_
_entity_poly.entity_id
_entity_poly.type
_entity_poly.pdbx_seq_one_letter_code
_entity_poly.pdbx_strand_id
1 'polypeptide(L)'
;MGGCCPPFRAAVCLAVAGLACLACGIAMIVLVPRIVREQVVKNVRLEPNGMAFELWKDIPVPFYFSVYLFEVLNPDDILRGEKPVVNQRGPYVYREYRVKENITFHENDTLSFLEYRQFHFKADMSNGSESDYIVVPNMLVMGAAVMLEDLPFPVKLTISSTFALFGQKAFMNLTVDQILWGYDNPLVDFLNSIKPGMIPFKGKFGLLADFNNSNTGLFRVYTGVGDISRAHMIDTWNGLKEVSYWNSDQCNMINGTSGELWPPFRTPSTPLEFYSPDACRSLTLIYNQTREFKNIPTYRYLAPTTMFANGTDYPPNEGFCPCLQSGIQNVSSCRLNAPVFLSHPHFFNADPALLEAVGGLHPNKEEHELFLDLHPMTGIPMQCSIKLQLNIFTKQVPGILQTGRVKPVVLPLIWFAESGEVEGSILHDFYISLVLIPAVMGYAQYCLVALGGLLFIVAAFLGLKSKRDAQKMIPQMPNSWNDPFQPSDTAPLLQETSNTIHHAALSAT
;
A
#
# COMPACT_ATOMS: atom_id res chain seq x y z
N MET A 1 -10.02 -3.76 -74.33
CA MET A 1 -10.06 -3.51 -72.87
C MET A 1 -9.87 -4.83 -72.15
N GLY A 2 -8.70 -5.12 -71.58
CA GLY A 2 -8.43 -6.38 -70.89
C GLY A 2 -8.89 -6.33 -69.44
N GLY A 3 -9.79 -7.21 -69.03
CA GLY A 3 -10.18 -7.35 -67.62
C GLY A 3 -9.07 -8.00 -66.80
N CYS A 4 -8.58 -7.34 -65.75
CA CYS A 4 -7.63 -7.95 -64.81
C CYS A 4 -8.20 -9.24 -64.22
N CYS A 5 -7.36 -10.29 -64.16
CA CYS A 5 -7.72 -11.60 -63.63
C CYS A 5 -8.39 -11.52 -62.24
N PRO A 6 -9.48 -12.28 -61.97
CA PRO A 6 -10.11 -12.35 -60.64
C PRO A 6 -9.15 -12.55 -59.45
N PRO A 7 -8.15 -13.46 -59.49
CA PRO A 7 -7.21 -13.63 -58.37
C PRO A 7 -6.35 -12.39 -58.07
N PHE A 8 -6.07 -11.54 -59.06
CA PHE A 8 -5.31 -10.30 -58.84
C PHE A 8 -6.13 -9.28 -58.04
N ARG A 9 -7.43 -9.12 -58.38
CA ARG A 9 -8.33 -8.24 -57.60
C ARG A 9 -8.49 -8.74 -56.17
N ALA A 10 -8.64 -10.06 -55.98
CA ALA A 10 -8.68 -10.67 -54.64
C ALA A 10 -7.39 -10.41 -53.85
N ALA A 11 -6.21 -10.56 -54.47
CA ALA A 11 -4.92 -10.26 -53.84
C ALA A 11 -4.82 -8.79 -53.38
N VAL A 12 -5.27 -7.84 -54.20
CA VAL A 12 -5.28 -6.41 -53.83
C VAL A 12 -6.23 -6.14 -52.65
N CYS A 13 -7.45 -6.69 -52.67
CA CYS A 13 -8.40 -6.54 -51.56
C CYS A 13 -7.84 -7.12 -50.24
N LEU A 14 -7.20 -8.30 -50.30
CA LEU A 14 -6.57 -8.93 -49.14
C LEU A 14 -5.37 -8.14 -48.63
N ALA A 15 -4.56 -7.53 -49.52
CA ALA A 15 -3.47 -6.66 -49.11
C ALA A 15 -3.95 -5.37 -48.42
N VAL A 16 -5.04 -4.76 -48.91
CA VAL A 16 -5.66 -3.58 -48.28
C VAL A 16 -6.28 -3.93 -46.92
N ALA A 17 -7.00 -5.06 -46.82
CA ALA A 17 -7.53 -5.55 -45.55
C ALA A 17 -6.42 -5.91 -44.55
N GLY A 18 -5.33 -6.52 -45.03
CA GLY A 18 -4.15 -6.83 -44.24
C GLY A 18 -3.46 -5.58 -43.71
N LEU A 19 -3.29 -4.55 -44.55
CA LEU A 19 -2.75 -3.25 -44.17
C LEU A 19 -3.62 -2.57 -43.10
N ALA A 20 -4.95 -2.59 -43.26
CA ALA A 20 -5.86 -2.02 -42.28
C ALA A 20 -5.79 -2.74 -40.93
N CYS A 21 -5.82 -4.08 -40.91
CA CYS A 21 -5.70 -4.86 -39.67
C CYS A 21 -4.36 -4.59 -38.96
N LEU A 22 -3.27 -4.54 -39.72
CA LEU A 22 -1.92 -4.33 -39.20
C LEU A 22 -1.75 -2.89 -38.68
N ALA A 23 -2.29 -1.88 -39.38
CA ALA A 23 -2.31 -0.50 -38.92
C ALA A 23 -3.14 -0.32 -37.65
N CYS A 24 -4.33 -0.91 -37.57
CA CYS A 24 -5.16 -0.90 -36.36
C CYS A 24 -4.49 -1.60 -35.18
N GLY A 25 -3.86 -2.77 -35.41
CA GLY A 25 -3.13 -3.50 -34.38
C GLY A 25 -1.93 -2.72 -33.83
N ILE A 26 -1.13 -2.09 -34.70
CA ILE A 26 -0.02 -1.20 -34.27
C ILE A 26 -0.55 0.03 -33.54
N ALA A 27 -1.63 0.65 -34.03
CA ALA A 27 -2.25 1.80 -33.37
C ALA A 27 -2.73 1.43 -31.96
N MET A 28 -3.34 0.25 -31.76
CA MET A 28 -3.71 -0.24 -30.43
C MET A 28 -2.49 -0.43 -29.52
N ILE A 29 -1.41 -1.03 -30.00
CA ILE A 29 -0.17 -1.23 -29.21
C ILE A 29 0.38 0.10 -28.67
N VAL A 30 0.25 1.20 -29.42
CA VAL A 30 0.73 2.53 -29.01
C VAL A 30 -0.30 3.30 -28.17
N LEU A 31 -1.59 3.20 -28.50
CA LEU A 31 -2.65 4.01 -27.89
C LEU A 31 -3.24 3.39 -26.63
N VAL A 32 -3.44 2.07 -26.58
CA VAL A 32 -4.10 1.40 -25.43
C VAL A 32 -3.34 1.61 -24.12
N PRO A 33 -1.99 1.47 -24.05
CA PRO A 33 -1.25 1.75 -22.82
C PRO A 33 -1.34 3.21 -22.36
N ARG A 34 -1.51 4.16 -23.30
CA ARG A 34 -1.71 5.58 -22.98
C ARG A 34 -3.10 5.83 -22.41
N ILE A 35 -4.14 5.31 -23.07
CA ILE A 35 -5.53 5.43 -22.62
C ILE A 35 -5.71 4.79 -21.24
N VAL A 36 -5.15 3.60 -21.00
CA VAL A 36 -5.19 2.94 -19.68
C VAL A 36 -4.47 3.78 -18.62
N ARG A 37 -3.29 4.36 -18.95
CA ARG A 37 -2.58 5.26 -18.03
C ARG A 37 -3.40 6.50 -17.71
N GLU A 38 -3.95 7.18 -18.71
CA GLU A 38 -4.78 8.38 -18.54
C GLU A 38 -6.05 8.09 -17.73
N GLN A 39 -6.70 6.95 -17.97
CA GLN A 39 -7.87 6.51 -17.22
C GLN A 39 -7.53 6.20 -15.75
N VAL A 40 -6.36 5.59 -15.48
CA VAL A 40 -5.85 5.41 -14.11
C VAL A 40 -5.62 6.77 -13.45
N VAL A 41 -4.89 7.70 -14.10
CA VAL A 41 -4.65 9.06 -13.57
C VAL A 41 -5.97 9.75 -13.20
N LYS A 42 -6.98 9.68 -14.07
CA LYS A 42 -8.30 10.26 -13.83
C LYS A 42 -9.05 9.58 -12.66
N ASN A 43 -8.89 8.27 -12.50
CA ASN A 43 -9.60 7.49 -11.48
C ASN A 43 -8.90 7.42 -10.11
N VAL A 44 -7.75 8.07 -9.91
CA VAL A 44 -7.09 8.18 -8.59
C VAL A 44 -6.95 9.63 -8.10
N ARG A 45 -7.24 10.63 -8.93
CA ARG A 45 -7.23 12.04 -8.53
C ARG A 45 -8.38 12.37 -7.60
N LEU A 46 -8.09 13.13 -6.55
CA LEU A 46 -9.09 13.68 -5.65
C LEU A 46 -9.59 15.03 -6.20
N GLU A 47 -10.58 14.96 -7.10
CA GLU A 47 -11.29 16.14 -7.65
C GLU A 47 -12.66 16.29 -6.96
N PRO A 48 -13.16 17.52 -6.72
CA PRO A 48 -14.49 17.74 -6.14
C PRO A 48 -15.60 17.06 -6.94
N ASN A 49 -16.42 16.25 -6.27
CA ASN A 49 -17.48 15.41 -6.86
C ASN A 49 -16.97 14.31 -7.84
N GLY A 50 -15.68 13.99 -7.82
CA GLY A 50 -15.12 12.85 -8.57
C GLY A 50 -15.45 11.52 -7.90
N MET A 51 -15.66 10.46 -8.71
CA MET A 51 -15.93 9.10 -8.19
C MET A 51 -14.82 8.61 -7.23
N ALA A 52 -13.56 8.89 -7.56
CA ALA A 52 -12.41 8.55 -6.71
C ALA A 52 -12.43 9.29 -5.36
N PHE A 53 -12.94 10.52 -5.33
CA PHE A 53 -13.06 11.31 -4.12
C PHE A 53 -14.17 10.79 -3.19
N GLU A 54 -15.33 10.40 -3.72
CA GLU A 54 -16.40 9.80 -2.89
C GLU A 54 -15.95 8.46 -2.27
N LEU A 55 -15.30 7.59 -3.06
CA LEU A 55 -14.74 6.32 -2.57
C LEU A 55 -13.58 6.47 -1.57
N TRP A 56 -12.87 7.61 -1.62
CA TRP A 56 -11.80 7.93 -0.67
C TRP A 56 -12.37 8.52 0.63
N LYS A 57 -13.46 9.28 0.54
CA LYS A 57 -14.15 9.93 1.66
C LYS A 57 -14.90 8.94 2.55
N ASP A 58 -15.61 8.00 1.93
CA ASP A 58 -16.32 6.90 2.58
C ASP A 58 -15.82 5.58 1.98
N ILE A 59 -14.91 4.91 2.69
CA ILE A 59 -14.17 3.76 2.13
C ILE A 59 -15.05 2.51 2.19
N PRO A 60 -15.44 1.93 1.04
CA PRO A 60 -16.40 0.83 1.01
C PRO A 60 -15.72 -0.54 1.21
N VAL A 61 -14.69 -0.59 2.06
CA VAL A 61 -13.89 -1.78 2.36
C VAL A 61 -14.14 -2.21 3.81
N PRO A 62 -14.38 -3.50 4.07
CA PRO A 62 -14.53 -4.00 5.44
C PRO A 62 -13.19 -4.02 6.20
N PHE A 63 -13.00 -3.05 7.10
CA PHE A 63 -11.91 -3.10 8.07
C PHE A 63 -12.32 -3.83 9.35
N TYR A 64 -11.46 -4.70 9.84
CA TYR A 64 -11.61 -5.40 11.11
C TYR A 64 -10.38 -5.15 11.98
N PHE A 65 -10.63 -4.68 13.19
CA PHE A 65 -9.65 -4.50 14.24
C PHE A 65 -9.72 -5.69 15.19
N SER A 66 -8.74 -6.58 15.12
CA SER A 66 -8.67 -7.80 15.94
C SER A 66 -7.64 -7.64 17.03
N VAL A 67 -8.07 -7.69 18.30
CA VAL A 67 -7.21 -7.48 19.47
C VAL A 67 -6.95 -8.79 20.21
N TYR A 68 -5.71 -8.98 20.63
CA TYR A 68 -5.23 -10.11 21.41
C TYR A 68 -4.54 -9.56 22.66
N LEU A 69 -4.98 -10.01 23.84
CA LEU A 69 -4.46 -9.53 25.13
C LEU A 69 -3.53 -10.58 25.76
N PHE A 70 -2.51 -10.12 26.47
CA PHE A 70 -1.59 -10.99 27.20
C PHE A 70 -2.00 -11.08 28.68
N GLU A 71 -2.65 -12.18 29.04
CA GLU A 71 -3.03 -12.51 30.41
C GLU A 71 -1.80 -12.91 31.22
N VAL A 72 -1.54 -12.23 32.34
CA VAL A 72 -0.42 -12.54 33.24
C VAL A 72 -0.80 -13.68 34.19
N LEU A 73 -0.15 -14.84 34.04
CA LEU A 73 -0.50 -16.05 34.80
C LEU A 73 0.10 -16.11 36.20
N ASN A 74 1.21 -15.40 36.46
CA ASN A 74 1.99 -15.52 37.70
C ASN A 74 2.35 -14.17 38.36
N PRO A 75 1.37 -13.27 38.62
CA PRO A 75 1.62 -11.90 39.11
C PRO A 75 2.42 -11.86 40.42
N ASP A 76 2.13 -12.74 41.38
CA ASP A 76 2.84 -12.77 42.68
C ASP A 76 4.29 -13.26 42.55
N ASP A 77 4.58 -14.14 41.59
CA ASP A 77 5.95 -14.60 41.31
C ASP A 77 6.78 -13.50 40.65
N ILE A 78 6.19 -12.74 39.73
CA ILE A 78 6.82 -11.56 39.12
C ILE A 78 7.17 -10.54 40.21
N LEU A 79 6.29 -10.30 41.18
CA LEU A 79 6.55 -9.44 42.34
C LEU A 79 7.65 -9.99 43.28
N ARG A 80 7.92 -11.29 43.26
CA ARG A 80 9.07 -11.91 43.97
C ARG A 80 10.38 -11.84 43.19
N GLY A 81 10.32 -11.50 41.90
CA GLY A 81 11.48 -11.40 40.99
C GLY A 81 11.65 -12.61 40.08
N GLU A 82 10.64 -13.47 39.95
CA GLU A 82 10.62 -14.55 38.97
C GLU A 82 10.27 -14.05 37.56
N LYS A 83 10.42 -14.94 36.56
CA LYS A 83 10.13 -14.63 35.17
C LYS A 83 8.61 -14.49 34.93
N PRO A 84 8.12 -13.43 34.24
CA PRO A 84 6.74 -13.37 33.79
C PRO A 84 6.36 -14.51 32.86
N VAL A 85 5.16 -15.05 33.04
CA VAL A 85 4.52 -15.99 32.13
C VAL A 85 3.18 -15.40 31.71
N VAL A 86 2.96 -15.30 30.40
CA VAL A 86 1.72 -14.78 29.82
C VAL A 86 1.01 -15.83 28.98
N ASN A 87 -0.29 -15.65 28.77
CA ASN A 87 -1.10 -16.42 27.85
C ASN A 87 -1.87 -15.47 26.91
N GLN A 88 -1.98 -15.82 25.63
CA GLN A 88 -2.75 -15.04 24.67
C GLN A 88 -4.25 -15.29 24.85
N ARG A 89 -5.02 -14.20 24.92
CA ARG A 89 -6.49 -14.19 24.96
C ARG A 89 -7.02 -13.42 23.75
N GLY A 90 -7.78 -14.08 22.88
CA GLY A 90 -8.38 -13.44 21.69
C GLY A 90 -8.57 -14.40 20.51
N PRO A 91 -8.90 -13.87 19.32
CA PRO A 91 -9.15 -12.45 19.05
C PRO A 91 -10.44 -11.94 19.69
N TYR A 92 -10.45 -10.66 20.04
CA TYR A 92 -11.66 -9.85 20.21
C TYR A 92 -11.74 -8.92 19.01
N VAL A 93 -12.75 -9.13 18.17
CA VAL A 93 -12.86 -8.51 16.83
C VAL A 93 -13.87 -7.38 16.87
N TYR A 94 -13.48 -6.25 16.30
CA TYR A 94 -14.33 -5.09 16.07
C TYR A 94 -14.40 -4.81 14.58
N ARG A 95 -15.60 -4.53 14.07
CA ARG A 95 -15.76 -3.89 12.77
C ARG A 95 -15.38 -2.43 12.93
N GLU A 96 -14.38 -2.00 12.16
CA GLU A 96 -13.97 -0.61 12.08
C GLU A 96 -14.71 0.10 10.93
N TYR A 97 -15.19 1.31 11.19
CA TYR A 97 -15.67 2.25 10.17
C TYR A 97 -14.77 3.47 10.15
N ARG A 98 -14.38 3.93 8.95
CA ARG A 98 -13.52 5.10 8.73
C ARG A 98 -14.29 6.14 7.92
N VAL A 99 -14.49 7.33 8.47
CA VAL A 99 -15.24 8.41 7.83
C VAL A 99 -14.39 9.68 7.80
N LYS A 100 -14.26 10.31 6.62
CA LYS A 100 -13.52 11.56 6.47
C LYS A 100 -14.45 12.77 6.49
N GLU A 101 -14.22 13.67 7.44
CA GLU A 101 -15.01 14.88 7.69
C GLU A 101 -14.17 16.15 7.58
N ASN A 102 -14.82 17.31 7.65
CA ASN A 102 -14.22 18.65 7.58
C ASN A 102 -13.33 18.87 6.35
N ILE A 103 -13.69 18.25 5.23
CA ILE A 103 -12.88 18.23 4.01
C ILE A 103 -12.85 19.62 3.36
N THR A 104 -11.65 20.19 3.22
CA THR A 104 -11.41 21.49 2.57
C THR A 104 -10.39 21.35 1.45
N PHE A 105 -10.74 21.76 0.23
CA PHE A 105 -9.80 21.85 -0.90
C PHE A 105 -9.07 23.20 -0.88
N HIS A 106 -7.81 23.21 -1.36
CA HIS A 106 -6.94 24.39 -1.38
C HIS A 106 -6.36 24.64 -2.78
N GLU A 107 -6.03 25.89 -3.08
CA GLU A 107 -5.51 26.33 -4.41
C GLU A 107 -4.18 25.68 -4.82
N ASN A 108 -3.42 25.12 -3.88
CA ASN A 108 -2.12 24.47 -4.14
C ASN A 108 -2.22 22.95 -4.38
N ASP A 109 -3.32 22.49 -5.00
CA ASP A 109 -3.60 21.06 -5.28
C ASP A 109 -3.50 20.14 -4.05
N THR A 110 -3.90 20.64 -2.88
CA THR A 110 -4.05 19.84 -1.66
C THR A 110 -5.47 19.91 -1.13
N LEU A 111 -5.84 18.93 -0.31
CA LEU A 111 -7.02 18.97 0.54
C LEU A 111 -6.64 18.69 1.99
N SER A 112 -7.45 19.17 2.93
CA SER A 112 -7.34 18.86 4.36
C SER A 112 -8.58 18.10 4.84
N PHE A 113 -8.43 17.17 5.78
CA PHE A 113 -9.51 16.36 6.34
C PHE A 113 -9.19 15.86 7.75
N LEU A 114 -10.24 15.52 8.51
CA LEU A 114 -10.16 14.72 9.72
C LEU A 114 -10.71 13.33 9.42
N GLU A 115 -10.05 12.28 9.91
CA GLU A 115 -10.53 10.91 9.80
C GLU A 115 -11.02 10.40 11.14
N TYR A 116 -12.29 10.04 11.21
CA TYR A 116 -12.92 9.46 12.39
C TYR A 116 -12.99 7.94 12.28
N ARG A 117 -12.58 7.25 13.35
CA ARG A 117 -12.67 5.79 13.47
C ARG A 117 -13.74 5.39 14.48
N GLN A 118 -14.57 4.42 14.14
CA GLN A 118 -15.60 3.86 15.02
C GLN A 118 -15.45 2.33 15.09
N PHE A 119 -15.47 1.78 16.31
CA PHE A 119 -15.21 0.35 16.57
C PHE A 119 -16.47 -0.33 17.13
N HIS A 120 -17.04 -1.27 16.39
CA HIS A 120 -18.25 -2.01 16.77
C HIS A 120 -17.93 -3.49 16.97
N PHE A 121 -18.10 -4.01 18.19
CA PHE A 121 -17.74 -5.40 18.53
C PHE A 121 -18.48 -6.46 17.69
N LYS A 122 -17.77 -7.54 17.36
CA LYS A 122 -18.23 -8.68 16.56
C LYS A 122 -18.06 -9.98 17.34
N ALA A 123 -19.06 -10.27 18.17
CA ALA A 123 -19.12 -11.48 18.99
C ALA A 123 -19.06 -12.78 18.16
N ASP A 124 -19.60 -12.75 16.93
CA ASP A 124 -19.60 -13.85 15.97
C ASP A 124 -18.22 -14.15 15.36
N MET A 125 -17.29 -13.20 15.44
CA MET A 125 -15.91 -13.33 14.97
C MET A 125 -14.89 -13.41 16.12
N SER A 126 -15.35 -13.33 17.38
CA SER A 126 -14.50 -13.25 18.58
C SER A 126 -14.45 -14.57 19.34
N ASN A 127 -13.31 -14.85 19.96
CA ASN A 127 -13.09 -16.05 20.77
C ASN A 127 -13.39 -15.80 22.27
N GLY A 128 -14.32 -14.90 22.56
CA GLY A 128 -14.61 -14.38 23.89
C GLY A 128 -15.56 -13.19 23.85
N SER A 129 -15.88 -12.65 25.02
CA SER A 129 -16.74 -11.48 25.21
C SER A 129 -15.95 -10.28 25.73
N GLU A 130 -16.41 -9.04 25.46
CA GLU A 130 -15.86 -7.84 26.09
C GLU A 130 -15.95 -7.85 27.63
N SER A 131 -16.84 -8.69 28.18
CA SER A 131 -16.97 -8.95 29.61
C SER A 131 -15.95 -9.94 30.19
N ASP A 132 -15.09 -10.54 29.38
CA ASP A 132 -14.14 -11.55 29.85
C ASP A 132 -13.05 -10.89 30.71
N TYR A 133 -12.79 -11.48 31.87
CA TYR A 133 -11.79 -11.00 32.83
C TYR A 133 -10.38 -11.46 32.45
N ILE A 134 -9.43 -10.53 32.47
CA ILE A 134 -8.02 -10.76 32.15
C ILE A 134 -7.14 -10.07 33.20
N VAL A 135 -6.16 -10.80 33.72
CA VAL A 135 -5.13 -10.24 34.62
C VAL A 135 -4.07 -9.53 33.77
N VAL A 136 -3.96 -8.21 33.94
CA VAL A 136 -3.01 -7.36 33.20
C VAL A 136 -2.13 -6.52 34.14
N PRO A 137 -0.95 -6.05 33.68
CA PRO A 137 -0.15 -5.06 34.41
C PRO A 137 -0.94 -3.77 34.62
N ASN A 138 -0.91 -3.24 35.84
CA ASN A 138 -1.50 -1.94 36.12
C ASN A 138 -0.60 -0.84 35.56
N MET A 139 -0.91 -0.36 34.36
CA MET A 139 -0.15 0.68 33.69
C MET A 139 -0.06 1.98 34.49
N LEU A 140 -1.10 2.36 35.26
CA LEU A 140 -1.04 3.54 36.12
C LEU A 140 0.01 3.40 37.21
N VAL A 141 0.04 2.26 37.90
CA VAL A 141 1.02 2.01 38.98
C VAL A 141 2.41 1.72 38.44
N MET A 142 2.54 0.76 37.52
CA MET A 142 3.83 0.29 37.00
C MET A 142 4.49 1.35 36.10
N GLY A 143 3.70 2.05 35.27
CA GLY A 143 4.17 3.14 34.44
C GLY A 143 4.61 4.34 35.27
N ALA A 144 3.74 4.84 36.15
CA ALA A 144 4.10 5.95 37.03
C ALA A 144 5.28 5.62 37.96
N ALA A 145 5.43 4.37 38.40
CA ALA A 145 6.57 4.00 39.22
C ALA A 145 7.90 4.24 38.50
N VAL A 146 8.01 3.84 37.23
CA VAL A 146 9.22 4.09 36.41
C VAL A 146 9.37 5.58 36.11
N MET A 147 8.29 6.28 35.73
CA MET A 147 8.33 7.73 35.45
C MET A 147 8.76 8.60 36.64
N LEU A 148 8.55 8.10 37.87
CA LEU A 148 8.80 8.82 39.11
C LEU A 148 10.00 8.24 39.89
N GLU A 149 10.84 7.44 39.25
CA GLU A 149 11.94 6.72 39.92
C GLU A 149 13.00 7.64 40.52
N ASP A 150 13.26 8.79 39.89
CA ASP A 150 14.25 9.78 40.33
C ASP A 150 13.77 10.66 41.50
N LEU A 151 12.49 10.55 41.91
CA LEU A 151 12.00 11.30 43.07
C LEU A 151 12.68 10.85 44.38
N PRO A 152 12.83 11.75 45.37
CA PRO A 152 13.37 11.40 46.68
C PRO A 152 12.58 10.26 47.34
N PHE A 153 13.28 9.35 48.02
CA PHE A 153 12.69 8.16 48.64
C PHE A 153 11.45 8.43 49.51
N PRO A 154 11.39 9.47 50.37
CA PRO A 154 10.19 9.77 51.15
C PRO A 154 8.97 10.15 50.28
N VAL A 155 9.19 10.84 49.15
CA VAL A 155 8.12 11.20 48.21
C VAL A 155 7.57 9.96 47.53
N LYS A 156 8.44 9.03 47.11
CA LYS A 156 8.04 7.74 46.56
C LYS A 156 7.24 6.89 47.55
N LEU A 157 7.61 6.92 48.84
CA LEU A 157 6.86 6.23 49.89
C LEU A 157 5.47 6.83 50.13
N THR A 158 5.33 8.16 50.02
CA THR A 158 4.01 8.83 50.04
C THR A 158 3.16 8.42 48.84
N ILE A 159 3.72 8.40 47.62
CA ILE A 159 3.04 7.93 46.41
C ILE A 159 2.59 6.46 46.56
N SER A 160 3.46 5.61 47.09
CA SER A 160 3.17 4.20 47.38
C SER A 160 2.04 4.02 48.40
N SER A 161 2.01 4.88 49.43
CA SER A 161 0.93 4.92 50.42
C SER A 161 -0.40 5.36 49.78
N THR A 162 -0.37 6.35 48.88
CA THR A 162 -1.55 6.77 48.09
C THR A 162 -2.07 5.64 47.21
N PHE A 163 -1.19 4.96 46.46
CA PHE A 163 -1.58 3.77 45.68
C PHE A 163 -2.24 2.70 46.56
N ALA A 164 -1.69 2.42 47.74
CA ALA A 164 -2.28 1.46 48.68
C ALA A 164 -3.65 1.91 49.22
N LEU A 165 -3.81 3.20 49.53
CA LEU A 165 -5.08 3.79 49.98
C LEU A 165 -6.19 3.66 48.93
N PHE A 166 -5.86 3.84 47.66
CA PHE A 166 -6.78 3.67 46.52
C PHE A 166 -6.85 2.22 46.00
N GLY A 167 -6.34 1.23 46.75
CA GLY A 167 -6.40 -0.20 46.40
C GLY A 167 -5.58 -0.60 45.17
N GLN A 168 -4.72 0.29 44.67
CA GLN A 168 -3.97 0.10 43.43
C GLN A 168 -2.81 -0.88 43.61
N LYS A 169 -2.90 -2.02 42.93
CA LYS A 169 -1.88 -3.08 42.89
C LYS A 169 -1.07 -3.01 41.59
N ALA A 170 0.06 -3.72 41.52
CA ALA A 170 0.90 -3.84 40.32
C ALA A 170 0.22 -4.56 39.15
N PHE A 171 -0.70 -5.47 39.44
CA PHE A 171 -1.52 -6.19 38.48
C PHE A 171 -2.99 -6.03 38.88
N MET A 172 -3.87 -5.99 37.88
CA MET A 172 -5.32 -5.89 38.08
C MET A 172 -6.02 -6.93 37.22
N ASN A 173 -7.17 -7.39 37.70
CA ASN A 173 -8.08 -8.22 36.92
C ASN A 173 -9.23 -7.32 36.43
N LEU A 174 -9.30 -7.09 35.12
CA LEU A 174 -10.24 -6.18 34.47
C LEU A 174 -10.93 -6.89 33.31
N THR A 175 -12.10 -6.41 32.89
CA THR A 175 -12.73 -6.90 31.67
C THR A 175 -12.02 -6.36 30.43
N VAL A 176 -12.18 -7.04 29.29
CA VAL A 176 -11.64 -6.58 27.99
C VAL A 176 -12.12 -5.17 27.62
N ASP A 177 -13.40 -4.86 27.82
CA ASP A 177 -13.96 -3.49 27.67
C ASP A 177 -13.16 -2.47 28.49
N GLN A 178 -12.94 -2.76 29.77
CA GLN A 178 -12.22 -1.86 30.68
C GLN A 178 -10.74 -1.69 30.30
N ILE A 179 -10.10 -2.73 29.76
CA ILE A 179 -8.69 -2.66 29.34
C ILE A 179 -8.53 -1.81 28.07
N LEU A 180 -9.46 -1.97 27.11
CA LEU A 180 -9.39 -1.29 25.82
C LEU A 180 -10.03 0.11 25.88
N TRP A 181 -11.33 0.20 26.15
CA TRP A 181 -12.13 1.43 26.09
C TRP A 181 -12.13 2.21 27.42
N GLY A 182 -11.66 1.58 28.49
CA GLY A 182 -11.30 2.25 29.73
C GLY A 182 -12.34 2.20 30.84
N TYR A 183 -11.84 2.37 32.06
CA TYR A 183 -12.62 2.32 33.29
C TYR A 183 -12.36 3.57 34.14
N ASP A 184 -13.35 3.93 34.97
CA ASP A 184 -13.23 5.02 35.93
C ASP A 184 -12.36 4.56 37.11
N ASN A 185 -11.32 5.34 37.44
CA ASN A 185 -10.37 5.01 38.50
C ASN A 185 -10.37 6.13 39.55
N PRO A 186 -10.77 5.86 40.81
CA PRO A 186 -10.83 6.87 41.87
C PRO A 186 -9.51 7.61 42.14
N LEU A 187 -8.36 7.02 41.79
CA LEU A 187 -7.06 7.70 41.87
C LEU A 187 -6.94 8.82 40.81
N VAL A 188 -7.47 8.61 39.60
CA VAL A 188 -7.43 9.61 38.51
C VAL A 188 -8.31 10.81 38.87
N ASP A 189 -9.51 10.56 39.42
CA ASP A 189 -10.41 11.61 39.91
C ASP A 189 -9.76 12.42 41.05
N PHE A 190 -9.15 11.73 42.01
CA PHE A 190 -8.43 12.37 43.11
C PHE A 190 -7.27 13.26 42.62
N LEU A 191 -6.43 12.77 41.70
CA LEU A 191 -5.30 13.55 41.19
C LEU A 191 -5.75 14.76 40.36
N ASN A 192 -6.81 14.61 39.58
CA ASN A 192 -7.44 15.74 38.89
C ASN A 192 -8.10 16.76 39.85
N SER A 193 -8.58 16.32 41.02
CA SER A 193 -9.12 17.22 42.05
C SER A 193 -8.06 18.07 42.76
N ILE A 194 -6.84 17.54 42.94
CA ILE A 194 -5.72 18.26 43.56
C ILE A 194 -5.22 19.38 42.63
N LYS A 195 -5.08 19.08 41.34
CA LYS A 195 -4.69 20.05 40.32
C LYS A 195 -5.33 19.61 38.99
N PRO A 196 -6.30 20.36 38.45
CA PRO A 196 -6.88 20.08 37.14
C PRO A 196 -5.79 19.99 36.07
N GLY A 197 -5.77 18.88 35.32
CA GLY A 197 -4.74 18.61 34.31
C GLY A 197 -3.38 18.15 34.87
N MET A 198 -3.32 17.66 36.11
CA MET A 198 -2.14 16.94 36.61
C MET A 198 -1.91 15.63 35.84
N ILE A 199 -3.01 14.97 35.46
CA ILE A 199 -3.03 13.83 34.55
C ILE A 199 -3.73 14.29 33.26
N PRO A 200 -3.21 13.92 32.07
CA PRO A 200 -3.78 14.35 30.79
C PRO A 200 -5.12 13.69 30.45
N PHE A 201 -5.45 12.57 31.08
CA PHE A 201 -6.71 11.84 30.94
C PHE A 201 -7.84 12.49 31.74
N LYS A 202 -9.01 12.63 31.12
CA LYS A 202 -10.25 13.12 31.76
C LYS A 202 -11.26 11.99 31.81
N GLY A 203 -11.64 11.55 33.02
CA GLY A 203 -12.52 10.40 33.21
C GLY A 203 -11.76 9.08 33.11
N LYS A 204 -12.13 8.26 32.13
CA LYS A 204 -11.68 6.87 32.01
C LYS A 204 -10.19 6.72 31.68
N PHE A 205 -9.58 5.67 32.21
CA PHE A 205 -8.25 5.20 31.82
C PHE A 205 -8.35 3.86 31.09
N GLY A 206 -7.79 3.76 29.89
CA GLY A 206 -7.76 2.55 29.06
C GLY A 206 -6.74 2.68 27.93
N LEU A 207 -6.35 1.57 27.30
CA LEU A 207 -5.33 1.57 26.23
C LEU A 207 -5.74 2.37 25.00
N LEU A 208 -7.03 2.32 24.67
CA LEU A 208 -7.67 2.88 23.47
C LEU A 208 -8.86 3.77 23.85
N ALA A 209 -8.88 4.32 25.06
CA ALA A 209 -10.03 5.07 25.60
C ALA A 209 -10.43 6.26 24.70
N ASP A 210 -9.45 6.96 24.13
CA ASP A 210 -9.65 8.08 23.21
C ASP A 210 -9.63 7.67 21.71
N PHE A 211 -9.79 6.38 21.36
CA PHE A 211 -9.77 5.91 19.95
C PHE A 211 -11.17 5.83 19.32
N ASN A 212 -12.20 5.54 20.10
CA ASN A 212 -13.54 5.29 19.54
C ASN A 212 -14.28 6.60 19.30
N ASN A 213 -14.80 6.78 18.07
CA ASN A 213 -15.45 8.00 17.59
C ASN A 213 -14.54 9.25 17.70
N SER A 214 -13.24 9.07 17.49
CA SER A 214 -12.23 10.14 17.52
C SER A 214 -11.40 10.16 16.24
N ASN A 215 -10.55 11.19 16.10
CA ASN A 215 -9.61 11.35 14.99
C ASN A 215 -8.18 11.51 15.50
N THR A 216 -7.20 11.20 14.63
CA THR A 216 -5.77 11.27 14.92
C THR A 216 -5.10 12.57 14.48
N GLY A 217 -5.88 13.64 14.25
CA GLY A 217 -5.41 14.95 13.81
C GLY A 217 -5.75 15.32 12.37
N LEU A 218 -5.47 16.57 12.01
CA LEU A 218 -5.77 17.17 10.70
C LEU A 218 -4.69 16.82 9.69
N PHE A 219 -5.01 15.95 8.74
CA PHE A 219 -4.14 15.68 7.60
C PHE A 219 -4.36 16.72 6.50
N ARG A 220 -3.28 17.12 5.82
CA ARG A 220 -3.30 17.83 4.54
C ARG A 220 -2.52 16.98 3.53
N VAL A 221 -3.17 16.57 2.45
CA VAL A 221 -2.60 15.67 1.42
C VAL A 221 -2.74 16.25 0.02
N TYR A 222 -1.83 15.88 -0.87
CA TYR A 222 -1.89 16.27 -2.28
C TYR A 222 -2.96 15.49 -3.04
N THR A 223 -3.75 16.18 -3.87
CA THR A 223 -4.89 15.61 -4.62
C THR A 223 -4.48 14.78 -5.84
N GLY A 224 -3.24 14.94 -6.31
CA GLY A 224 -2.74 14.36 -7.56
C GLY A 224 -3.12 15.14 -8.82
N VAL A 225 -3.82 16.29 -8.70
CA VAL A 225 -4.25 17.11 -9.84
C VAL A 225 -3.04 17.73 -10.57
N GLY A 226 -2.25 18.57 -9.90
CA GLY A 226 -1.03 19.17 -10.47
C GLY A 226 0.08 18.15 -10.75
N ASP A 227 0.33 17.23 -9.81
CA ASP A 227 1.32 16.17 -9.96
C ASP A 227 0.80 14.84 -9.40
N ILE A 228 0.57 13.87 -10.28
CA ILE A 228 0.04 12.55 -9.95
C ILE A 228 1.04 11.70 -9.14
N SER A 229 2.35 11.95 -9.27
CA SER A 229 3.37 11.23 -8.50
C SER A 229 3.31 11.54 -7.00
N ARG A 230 2.60 12.61 -6.63
CA ARG A 230 2.39 13.06 -5.25
C ARG A 230 1.00 12.74 -4.70
N ALA A 231 0.10 12.09 -5.47
CA ALA A 231 -1.25 11.78 -5.02
C ALA A 231 -1.26 11.05 -3.65
N HIS A 232 -2.09 11.52 -2.72
CA HIS A 232 -2.21 11.05 -1.33
C HIS A 232 -0.99 11.25 -0.43
N MET A 233 0.13 11.80 -0.94
CA MET A 233 1.28 12.17 -0.09
C MET A 233 0.89 13.29 0.87
N ILE A 234 1.44 13.25 2.07
CA ILE A 234 1.20 14.26 3.10
C ILE A 234 1.97 15.55 2.74
N ASP A 235 1.30 16.68 2.85
CA ASP A 235 1.89 18.01 2.87
C ASP A 235 2.17 18.48 4.30
N THR A 236 1.19 18.29 5.20
CA THR A 236 1.32 18.50 6.65
C THR A 236 0.37 17.58 7.44
N TRP A 237 0.71 17.30 8.71
CA TRP A 237 -0.21 16.76 9.71
C TRP A 237 -0.24 17.73 10.91
N ASN A 238 -1.44 18.14 11.35
CA ASN A 238 -1.66 19.23 12.31
C ASN A 238 -0.90 20.53 11.97
N GLY A 239 -0.68 20.80 10.67
CA GLY A 239 0.09 21.95 10.18
C GLY A 239 1.62 21.76 10.23
N LEU A 240 2.11 20.63 10.73
CA LEU A 240 3.53 20.31 10.85
C LEU A 240 4.04 19.47 9.66
N LYS A 241 5.32 19.63 9.31
CA LYS A 241 6.05 18.76 8.36
C LYS A 241 7.03 17.80 9.05
N GLU A 242 7.30 18.06 10.32
CA GLU A 242 8.12 17.26 11.21
C GLU A 242 7.50 17.31 12.62
N VAL A 243 7.60 16.21 13.36
CA VAL A 243 7.25 16.16 14.78
C VAL A 243 8.43 16.63 15.65
N SER A 244 8.27 16.62 16.96
CA SER A 244 9.34 16.97 17.92
C SER A 244 9.52 15.89 18.99
N TYR A 245 9.27 14.63 18.62
CA TYR A 245 9.30 13.48 19.53
C TYR A 245 10.66 12.77 19.58
N TRP A 246 11.52 13.00 18.59
CA TRP A 246 12.72 12.20 18.31
C TRP A 246 13.98 13.05 18.32
N ASN A 247 15.13 12.39 18.50
CA ASN A 247 16.43 13.02 18.73
C ASN A 247 17.19 13.38 17.45
N SER A 248 16.58 13.25 16.26
CA SER A 248 17.13 13.75 15.00
C SER A 248 16.04 14.20 14.03
N ASP A 249 16.38 15.20 13.21
CA ASP A 249 15.48 15.80 12.21
C ASP A 249 14.89 14.74 11.26
N GLN A 250 15.74 13.80 10.79
CA GLN A 250 15.31 12.68 9.95
C GLN A 250 14.23 11.82 10.61
N CYS A 251 14.38 11.53 11.91
CA CYS A 251 13.42 10.70 12.64
C CYS A 251 12.10 11.46 12.91
N ASN A 252 12.16 12.78 12.97
CA ASN A 252 11.02 13.67 13.11
C ASN A 252 10.23 13.90 11.80
N MET A 253 10.77 13.59 10.62
CA MET A 253 10.08 13.85 9.34
C MET A 253 8.75 13.10 9.19
N ILE A 254 7.72 13.81 8.71
CA ILE A 254 6.42 13.26 8.32
C ILE A 254 6.48 12.92 6.82
N ASN A 255 6.73 11.64 6.51
CA ASN A 255 6.98 11.14 5.16
C ASN A 255 5.86 10.21 4.68
N GLY A 256 5.73 10.08 3.35
CA GLY A 256 4.77 9.16 2.74
C GLY A 256 3.32 9.67 2.71
N THR A 257 2.38 8.74 2.81
CA THR A 257 0.93 9.00 2.80
C THR A 257 0.31 8.79 4.19
N SER A 258 -1.02 8.93 4.33
CA SER A 258 -1.75 8.56 5.55
C SER A 258 -1.85 7.04 5.78
N GLY A 259 -1.29 6.20 4.90
CA GLY A 259 -1.28 4.74 5.05
C GLY A 259 -2.47 4.01 4.41
N GLU A 260 -3.38 4.73 3.74
CA GLU A 260 -4.55 4.14 3.07
C GLU A 260 -4.36 3.94 1.56
N LEU A 261 -3.74 4.91 0.90
CA LEU A 261 -3.53 4.96 -0.55
C LEU A 261 -2.11 5.46 -0.84
N TRP A 262 -1.60 5.14 -2.02
CA TRP A 262 -0.29 5.56 -2.51
C TRP A 262 -0.39 6.12 -3.95
N PRO A 263 0.61 6.90 -4.40
CA PRO A 263 0.69 7.32 -5.80
C PRO A 263 0.64 6.12 -6.78
N PRO A 264 0.04 6.28 -7.96
CA PRO A 264 -0.02 5.25 -8.99
C PRO A 264 1.35 4.94 -9.62
N PHE A 265 1.39 3.92 -10.48
CA PHE A 265 2.57 3.49 -11.26
C PHE A 265 3.79 3.11 -10.42
N ARG A 266 3.55 2.39 -9.31
CA ARG A 266 4.58 1.92 -8.38
C ARG A 266 5.46 0.86 -9.00
N THR A 267 6.74 0.86 -8.62
CA THR A 267 7.73 -0.15 -9.01
C THR A 267 8.21 -0.93 -7.78
N PRO A 268 8.76 -2.15 -7.95
CA PRO A 268 9.36 -2.92 -6.84
C PRO A 268 10.52 -2.21 -6.12
N SER A 269 11.17 -1.24 -6.76
CA SER A 269 12.28 -0.49 -6.17
C SER A 269 11.85 0.67 -5.27
N THR A 270 10.58 1.11 -5.31
CA THR A 270 10.11 2.23 -4.49
C THR A 270 9.37 1.72 -3.25
N PRO A 271 9.88 1.99 -2.03
CA PRO A 271 9.23 1.55 -0.79
C PRO A 271 7.94 2.34 -0.50
N LEU A 272 7.03 1.75 0.26
CA LEU A 272 5.80 2.41 0.70
C LEU A 272 6.05 3.07 2.05
N GLU A 273 6.13 4.39 2.04
CA GLU A 273 6.21 5.19 3.26
C GLU A 273 4.82 5.67 3.67
N PHE A 274 4.58 5.76 4.97
CA PHE A 274 3.38 6.36 5.55
C PHE A 274 3.67 6.89 6.95
N TYR A 275 2.99 7.96 7.35
CA TYR A 275 3.04 8.49 8.70
C TYR A 275 1.87 7.96 9.52
N SER A 276 2.17 7.32 10.65
CA SER A 276 1.16 6.87 11.60
C SER A 276 1.25 7.70 12.88
N PRO A 277 0.23 8.54 13.19
CA PRO A 277 0.15 9.24 14.47
C PRO A 277 0.16 8.26 15.66
N ASP A 278 -0.47 7.09 15.51
CA ASP A 278 -0.54 6.07 16.55
C ASP A 278 0.84 5.44 16.84
N ALA A 279 1.67 5.29 15.81
CA ALA A 279 3.07 4.86 15.95
C ALA A 279 4.06 6.01 16.24
N CYS A 280 3.59 7.26 16.22
CA CYS A 280 4.37 8.49 16.45
C CYS A 280 5.53 8.75 15.48
N ARG A 281 5.59 8.04 14.35
CA ARG A 281 6.66 8.20 13.35
C ARG A 281 6.21 7.81 11.95
N SER A 282 7.03 8.17 10.98
CA SER A 282 6.99 7.60 9.65
C SER A 282 7.50 6.15 9.67
N LEU A 283 6.79 5.28 8.96
CA LEU A 283 7.06 3.85 8.79
C LEU A 283 7.22 3.53 7.30
N THR A 284 7.97 2.47 7.01
CA THR A 284 8.34 2.08 5.64
C THR A 284 8.13 0.60 5.42
N LEU A 285 7.41 0.23 4.37
CA LEU A 285 7.27 -1.16 3.89
C LEU A 285 8.10 -1.36 2.63
N ILE A 286 8.76 -2.51 2.54
CA ILE A 286 9.63 -2.89 1.43
C ILE A 286 8.97 -3.95 0.55
N TYR A 287 9.21 -3.88 -0.77
CA TYR A 287 8.73 -4.90 -1.69
C TYR A 287 9.34 -6.26 -1.35
N ASN A 288 8.52 -7.30 -1.36
CA ASN A 288 8.95 -8.68 -1.18
C ASN A 288 8.74 -9.52 -2.45
N GLN A 289 7.53 -9.57 -2.98
CA GLN A 289 7.19 -10.40 -4.14
C GLN A 289 5.95 -9.88 -4.88
N THR A 290 5.79 -10.31 -6.13
CA THR A 290 4.54 -10.15 -6.89
C THR A 290 3.62 -11.33 -6.57
N ARG A 291 2.34 -11.07 -6.30
CA ARG A 291 1.31 -12.10 -6.08
C ARG A 291 0.01 -11.74 -6.82
N GLU A 292 -0.94 -12.66 -6.83
CA GLU A 292 -2.30 -12.37 -7.28
C GLU A 292 -3.26 -12.38 -6.07
N PHE A 293 -4.08 -11.34 -5.96
CA PHE A 293 -5.21 -11.28 -5.04
C PHE A 293 -6.49 -11.40 -5.87
N LYS A 294 -7.20 -12.53 -5.76
CA LYS A 294 -8.47 -12.78 -6.47
C LYS A 294 -8.39 -12.48 -7.99
N ASN A 295 -7.31 -12.94 -8.64
CA ASN A 295 -6.94 -12.70 -10.05
C ASN A 295 -6.55 -11.24 -10.41
N ILE A 296 -6.28 -10.38 -9.43
CA ILE A 296 -5.71 -9.04 -9.61
C ILE A 296 -4.21 -9.08 -9.28
N PRO A 297 -3.31 -8.65 -10.19
CA PRO A 297 -1.87 -8.65 -9.92
C PRO A 297 -1.51 -7.57 -8.89
N THR A 298 -0.74 -7.94 -7.86
CA THR A 298 -0.36 -7.06 -6.75
C THR A 298 1.10 -7.23 -6.36
N TYR A 299 1.67 -6.19 -5.78
CA TYR A 299 2.97 -6.23 -5.12
C TYR A 299 2.75 -6.38 -3.61
N ARG A 300 3.30 -7.44 -3.02
CA ARG A 300 3.35 -7.62 -1.57
C ARG A 300 4.50 -6.81 -1.00
N TYR A 301 4.16 -5.86 -0.14
CA TYR A 301 5.07 -5.12 0.70
C TYR A 301 4.99 -5.64 2.14
N LEU A 302 6.14 -5.70 2.81
CA LEU A 302 6.29 -6.21 4.18
C LEU A 302 7.00 -5.17 5.06
N ALA A 303 6.79 -5.26 6.38
CA ALA A 303 7.65 -4.57 7.33
C ALA A 303 9.08 -5.17 7.28
N PRO A 304 10.14 -4.39 7.04
CA PRO A 304 11.51 -4.88 7.14
C PRO A 304 11.88 -5.15 8.60
N THR A 305 12.81 -6.08 8.84
CA THR A 305 13.39 -6.33 10.18
C THR A 305 14.04 -5.08 10.79
N THR A 306 14.45 -4.11 9.95
CA THR A 306 14.99 -2.82 10.38
C THR A 306 13.95 -1.84 10.92
N MET A 307 12.64 -2.11 10.80
CA MET A 307 11.58 -1.19 11.21
C MET A 307 11.70 -0.76 12.68
N PHE A 308 12.00 -1.72 13.57
CA PHE A 308 12.19 -1.49 15.01
C PHE A 308 13.59 -1.92 15.49
N ALA A 309 14.58 -2.02 14.59
CA ALA A 309 15.95 -2.33 14.98
C ALA A 309 16.61 -1.18 15.76
N ASN A 310 17.51 -1.50 16.69
CA ASN A 310 18.32 -0.54 17.42
C ASN A 310 19.19 0.29 16.43
N GLY A 311 19.44 1.55 16.74
CA GLY A 311 20.38 2.41 16.00
C GLY A 311 21.78 1.81 15.84
N THR A 312 22.24 0.94 16.75
CA THR A 312 23.50 0.20 16.59
C THR A 312 23.50 -0.77 15.42
N ASP A 313 22.35 -1.39 15.16
CA ASP A 313 22.18 -2.44 14.15
C ASP A 313 21.72 -1.84 12.82
N TYR A 314 20.99 -0.73 12.89
CA TYR A 314 20.51 0.06 11.76
C TYR A 314 20.66 1.57 12.05
N PRO A 315 21.78 2.20 11.68
CA PRO A 315 22.09 3.60 11.99
C PRO A 315 20.99 4.64 11.69
N PRO A 316 20.17 4.52 10.62
CA PRO A 316 19.06 5.43 10.39
C PRO A 316 17.99 5.45 11.51
N ASN A 317 17.98 4.47 12.42
CA ASN A 317 17.10 4.46 13.58
C ASN A 317 17.69 5.14 14.84
N GLU A 318 18.94 5.63 14.83
CA GLU A 318 19.60 6.19 16.02
C GLU A 318 18.81 7.34 16.68
N GLY A 319 18.15 8.20 15.90
CA GLY A 319 17.32 9.28 16.43
C GLY A 319 16.05 8.83 17.16
N PHE A 320 15.64 7.56 17.03
CA PHE A 320 14.50 7.00 17.78
C PHE A 320 14.91 6.36 19.14
N CYS A 321 16.20 6.40 19.49
CA CYS A 321 16.71 5.96 20.79
C CYS A 321 16.30 6.95 21.93
N PRO A 322 16.36 6.58 23.24
CA PRO A 322 17.12 5.48 23.85
C PRO A 322 16.61 4.10 23.45
N CYS A 323 17.47 3.37 22.73
CA CYS A 323 17.18 2.05 22.24
C CYS A 323 17.56 1.00 23.31
N LEU A 324 16.64 0.06 23.55
CA LEU A 324 16.91 -1.16 24.30
C LEU A 324 17.38 -2.24 23.30
N GLN A 325 16.86 -3.46 23.35
CA GLN A 325 17.10 -4.48 22.35
C GLN A 325 16.47 -4.14 20.99
N SER A 326 16.97 -4.75 19.90
CA SER A 326 16.35 -4.66 18.58
C SER A 326 14.98 -5.32 18.52
N GLY A 327 14.06 -4.75 17.75
CA GLY A 327 12.67 -5.21 17.57
C GLY A 327 11.63 -4.53 18.45
N ILE A 328 12.04 -3.57 19.29
CA ILE A 328 11.15 -2.71 20.09
C ILE A 328 11.48 -1.23 19.87
N GLN A 329 10.44 -0.41 19.78
CA GLN A 329 10.51 1.05 19.65
C GLN A 329 9.95 1.70 20.91
N ASN A 330 10.78 2.46 21.63
CA ASN A 330 10.30 3.30 22.73
C ASN A 330 9.41 4.42 22.15
N VAL A 331 8.21 4.62 22.69
CA VAL A 331 7.29 5.69 22.28
C VAL A 331 6.92 6.64 23.44
N SER A 332 7.72 6.67 24.51
CA SER A 332 7.44 7.49 25.69
C SER A 332 7.34 8.99 25.36
N SER A 333 8.16 9.51 24.44
CA SER A 333 8.22 10.93 24.08
C SER A 333 6.90 11.47 23.49
N CYS A 334 6.15 10.66 22.74
CA CYS A 334 4.81 11.00 22.26
C CYS A 334 3.68 10.51 23.19
N ARG A 335 3.94 9.54 24.08
CA ARG A 335 2.98 8.98 25.03
C ARG A 335 3.19 9.52 26.45
N LEU A 336 3.37 10.84 26.57
CA LEU A 336 3.35 11.56 27.85
C LEU A 336 4.39 11.06 28.88
N ASN A 337 5.55 10.63 28.38
CA ASN A 337 6.64 9.96 29.09
C ASN A 337 6.28 8.59 29.72
N ALA A 338 5.10 8.02 29.43
CA ALA A 338 4.77 6.66 29.85
C ALA A 338 5.76 5.65 29.23
N PRO A 339 6.24 4.63 29.97
CA PRO A 339 7.29 3.70 29.52
C PRO A 339 6.73 2.63 28.58
N VAL A 340 6.12 3.06 27.47
CA VAL A 340 5.41 2.22 26.50
C VAL A 340 6.31 1.97 25.28
N PHE A 341 6.28 0.75 24.76
CA PHE A 341 7.07 0.30 23.62
C PHE A 341 6.19 -0.37 22.57
N LEU A 342 6.43 -0.05 21.29
CA LEU A 342 5.88 -0.76 20.15
C LEU A 342 6.77 -1.92 19.72
N SER A 343 6.19 -2.98 19.18
CA SER A 343 6.89 -4.06 18.49
C SER A 343 5.99 -4.73 17.46
N HIS A 344 6.51 -5.73 16.75
CA HIS A 344 5.65 -6.73 16.11
C HIS A 344 5.04 -7.68 17.16
N PRO A 345 3.93 -8.39 16.84
CA PRO A 345 3.32 -9.35 17.75
C PRO A 345 4.29 -10.47 18.18
N HIS A 346 4.18 -10.87 19.45
CA HIS A 346 5.07 -11.83 20.12
C HIS A 346 6.56 -11.53 19.98
N PHE A 347 6.94 -10.25 19.82
CA PHE A 347 8.31 -9.84 19.50
C PHE A 347 8.88 -10.55 18.25
N PHE A 348 8.04 -10.78 17.23
CA PHE A 348 8.49 -11.28 15.92
C PHE A 348 9.56 -10.37 15.32
N ASN A 349 10.62 -10.96 14.75
CA ASN A 349 11.83 -10.28 14.27
C ASN A 349 12.61 -9.43 15.31
N ALA A 350 12.41 -9.69 16.61
CA ALA A 350 13.15 -9.01 17.68
C ALA A 350 14.34 -9.84 18.22
N ASP A 351 15.12 -9.20 19.09
CA ASP A 351 16.21 -9.81 19.84
C ASP A 351 15.72 -10.99 20.71
N PRO A 352 16.38 -12.16 20.68
CA PRO A 352 16.03 -13.32 21.51
C PRO A 352 15.90 -13.01 23.01
N ALA A 353 16.65 -12.04 23.56
CA ALA A 353 16.57 -11.66 24.96
C ALA A 353 15.17 -11.17 25.39
N LEU A 354 14.40 -10.58 24.47
CA LEU A 354 13.01 -10.16 24.73
C LEU A 354 12.07 -11.37 24.83
N LEU A 355 12.29 -12.40 24.00
CA LEU A 355 11.55 -13.67 24.03
C LEU A 355 11.92 -14.50 25.27
N GLU A 356 13.20 -14.55 25.62
CA GLU A 356 13.68 -15.30 26.80
C GLU A 356 13.17 -14.72 28.11
N ALA A 357 12.97 -13.39 28.17
CA ALA A 357 12.50 -12.64 29.33
C ALA A 357 11.01 -12.84 29.69
N VAL A 358 10.18 -13.36 28.77
CA VAL A 358 8.73 -13.57 28.99
C VAL A 358 8.31 -14.95 28.49
N GLY A 359 7.84 -15.81 29.39
CA GLY A 359 7.30 -17.13 29.02
C GLY A 359 5.93 -17.03 28.35
N GLY A 360 5.66 -17.90 27.36
CA GLY A 360 4.38 -17.97 26.64
C GLY A 360 4.32 -17.20 25.33
N LEU A 361 5.45 -16.65 24.86
CA LEU A 361 5.55 -15.99 23.56
C LEU A 361 5.97 -16.96 22.46
N HIS A 362 5.26 -16.90 21.32
CA HIS A 362 5.40 -17.82 20.21
C HIS A 362 5.38 -17.06 18.86
N PRO A 363 6.46 -16.34 18.50
CA PRO A 363 6.51 -15.60 17.25
C PRO A 363 6.41 -16.53 16.02
N ASN A 364 5.31 -16.42 15.29
CA ASN A 364 5.08 -17.10 14.02
C ASN A 364 5.03 -16.09 12.86
N LYS A 365 5.58 -16.45 11.69
CA LYS A 365 5.63 -15.55 10.52
C LYS A 365 4.24 -15.34 9.93
N GLU A 366 3.50 -16.40 9.66
CA GLU A 366 2.21 -16.36 9.00
C GLU A 366 1.18 -15.54 9.81
N GLU A 367 1.21 -15.67 11.13
CA GLU A 367 0.33 -14.98 12.08
C GLU A 367 0.80 -13.54 12.39
N HIS A 368 2.11 -13.27 12.49
CA HIS A 368 2.61 -11.98 13.01
C HIS A 368 3.30 -11.07 11.97
N GLU A 369 3.53 -11.54 10.74
CA GLU A 369 4.06 -10.69 9.67
C GLU A 369 3.03 -9.62 9.26
N LEU A 370 3.48 -8.36 9.27
CA LEU A 370 2.76 -7.21 8.76
C LEU A 370 2.93 -7.15 7.24
N PHE A 371 1.82 -7.09 6.49
CA PHE A 371 1.85 -7.00 5.03
C PHE A 371 0.82 -6.02 4.45
N LEU A 372 1.10 -5.56 3.23
CA LEU A 372 0.17 -4.84 2.38
C LEU A 372 0.35 -5.26 0.92
N ASP A 373 -0.74 -5.59 0.24
CA ASP A 373 -0.75 -5.92 -1.18
C ASP A 373 -1.30 -4.74 -1.99
N LEU A 374 -0.42 -4.12 -2.76
CA LEU A 374 -0.73 -2.93 -3.55
C LEU A 374 -0.97 -3.30 -5.02
N HIS A 375 -2.04 -2.82 -5.63
CA HIS A 375 -2.17 -2.88 -7.09
C HIS A 375 -1.22 -1.83 -7.72
N PRO A 376 -0.19 -2.24 -8.48
CA PRO A 376 0.95 -1.38 -8.80
C PRO A 376 0.59 -0.22 -9.73
N MET A 377 -0.39 -0.41 -10.61
CA MET A 377 -0.79 0.64 -11.56
C MET A 377 -1.55 1.77 -10.87
N THR A 378 -2.41 1.47 -9.88
CA THR A 378 -3.28 2.48 -9.24
C THR A 378 -2.77 2.98 -7.90
N GLY A 379 -1.89 2.24 -7.20
CA GLY A 379 -1.48 2.60 -5.83
C GLY A 379 -2.55 2.35 -4.76
N ILE A 380 -3.57 1.52 -5.08
CA ILE A 380 -4.66 1.16 -4.17
C ILE A 380 -4.34 -0.20 -3.52
N PRO A 381 -4.41 -0.35 -2.18
CA PRO A 381 -4.31 -1.65 -1.52
C PRO A 381 -5.49 -2.55 -1.85
N MET A 382 -5.20 -3.82 -2.17
CA MET A 382 -6.22 -4.85 -2.41
C MET A 382 -6.48 -5.70 -1.16
N GLN A 383 -5.44 -5.92 -0.35
CA GLN A 383 -5.49 -6.64 0.92
C GLN A 383 -4.40 -6.09 1.85
N CYS A 384 -4.70 -5.88 3.13
CA CYS A 384 -3.70 -5.51 4.14
C CYS A 384 -3.94 -6.23 5.47
N SER A 385 -2.88 -6.36 6.26
CA SER A 385 -2.95 -6.75 7.66
C SER A 385 -1.83 -6.02 8.40
N ILE A 386 -2.19 -4.89 8.99
CA ILE A 386 -1.31 -4.01 9.76
C ILE A 386 -1.29 -4.48 11.21
N LYS A 387 -0.12 -4.96 11.68
CA LYS A 387 0.02 -5.65 12.97
C LYS A 387 1.06 -4.99 13.86
N LEU A 388 0.64 -4.58 15.05
CA LEU A 388 1.50 -3.96 16.07
C LEU A 388 1.19 -4.51 17.46
N GLN A 389 2.18 -4.47 18.35
CA GLN A 389 2.08 -4.86 19.75
C GLN A 389 2.45 -3.68 20.64
N LEU A 390 1.65 -3.46 21.69
CA LEU A 390 1.91 -2.51 22.76
C LEU A 390 2.47 -3.26 23.97
N ASN A 391 3.54 -2.72 24.53
CA ASN A 391 4.27 -3.27 25.66
C ASN A 391 4.53 -2.17 26.69
N ILE A 392 4.74 -2.55 27.95
CA ILE A 392 5.16 -1.64 29.02
C ILE A 392 6.47 -2.11 29.64
N PHE A 393 7.44 -1.20 29.76
CA PHE A 393 8.67 -1.48 30.50
C PHE A 393 8.40 -1.32 32.00
N THR A 394 8.77 -2.36 32.75
CA THR A 394 8.53 -2.45 34.19
C THR A 394 9.79 -2.92 34.92
N LYS A 395 10.00 -2.41 36.14
CA LYS A 395 11.10 -2.77 37.04
C LYS A 395 10.74 -2.44 38.48
N GLN A 396 11.50 -2.99 39.43
CA GLN A 396 11.51 -2.56 40.82
C GLN A 396 11.91 -1.08 40.93
N VAL A 397 11.16 -0.31 41.71
CA VAL A 397 11.48 1.08 42.05
C VAL A 397 11.50 1.23 43.58
N PRO A 398 12.69 1.32 44.21
CA PRO A 398 12.82 1.47 45.66
C PRO A 398 12.03 2.68 46.18
N GLY A 399 11.16 2.43 47.17
CA GLY A 399 10.20 3.40 47.71
C GLY A 399 8.77 3.22 47.20
N ILE A 400 8.55 2.53 46.07
CA ILE A 400 7.22 2.19 45.55
C ILE A 400 6.96 0.70 45.74
N LEU A 401 6.36 0.37 46.90
CA LEU A 401 6.18 -1.00 47.41
C LEU A 401 5.41 -1.91 46.46
N GLN A 402 4.49 -1.34 45.67
CA GLN A 402 3.73 -2.07 44.64
C GLN A 402 4.65 -2.76 43.62
N THR A 403 5.82 -2.18 43.30
CA THR A 403 6.76 -2.76 42.32
C THR A 403 7.51 -4.01 42.83
N GLY A 404 7.33 -4.40 44.10
CA GLY A 404 7.89 -5.63 44.67
C GLY A 404 9.39 -5.76 44.43
N ARG A 405 9.79 -6.85 43.76
CA ARG A 405 11.14 -7.17 43.29
C ARG A 405 11.17 -7.46 41.77
N VAL A 406 10.26 -6.84 41.01
CA VAL A 406 10.15 -7.06 39.55
C VAL A 406 11.48 -6.78 38.85
N LYS A 407 12.00 -7.75 38.12
CA LYS A 407 13.19 -7.58 37.27
C LYS A 407 12.85 -6.66 36.08
N PRO A 408 13.80 -5.85 35.57
CA PRO A 408 13.58 -5.06 34.35
C PRO A 408 13.10 -5.92 33.19
N VAL A 409 11.90 -5.65 32.68
CA VAL A 409 11.27 -6.41 31.58
C VAL A 409 10.34 -5.53 30.76
N VAL A 410 10.38 -5.71 29.44
CA VAL A 410 9.38 -5.15 28.50
C VAL A 410 8.24 -6.17 28.42
N LEU A 411 7.17 -5.94 29.17
CA LEU A 411 6.06 -6.86 29.33
C LEU A 411 4.97 -6.53 28.30
N PRO A 412 4.56 -7.48 27.44
CA PRO A 412 3.55 -7.21 26.42
C PRO A 412 2.17 -7.06 27.07
N LEU A 413 1.35 -6.16 26.50
CA LEU A 413 0.00 -5.86 27.00
C LEU A 413 -1.06 -6.40 26.04
N ILE A 414 -1.03 -5.89 24.81
CA ILE A 414 -1.90 -6.33 23.71
C ILE A 414 -1.11 -6.34 22.41
N TRP A 415 -1.51 -7.17 21.46
CA TRP A 415 -1.24 -6.91 20.05
C TRP A 415 -2.55 -6.85 19.27
N PHE A 416 -2.53 -6.16 18.14
CA PHE A 416 -3.70 -5.97 17.31
C PHE A 416 -3.36 -6.12 15.83
N ALA A 417 -4.37 -6.47 15.04
CA ALA A 417 -4.34 -6.46 13.59
C ALA A 417 -5.49 -5.60 13.06
N GLU A 418 -5.16 -4.51 12.36
CA GLU A 418 -6.08 -3.83 11.44
C GLU A 418 -5.98 -4.56 10.08
N SER A 419 -7.03 -5.26 9.67
CA SER A 419 -7.06 -6.01 8.42
C SER A 419 -8.25 -5.62 7.57
N GLY A 420 -8.03 -5.47 6.27
CA GLY A 420 -9.08 -5.15 5.30
C GLY A 420 -8.75 -5.74 3.94
N GLU A 421 -9.79 -6.11 3.19
CA GLU A 421 -9.63 -6.62 1.84
C GLU A 421 -10.78 -6.18 0.91
N VAL A 422 -10.46 -5.93 -0.36
CA VAL A 422 -11.45 -5.50 -1.33
C VAL A 422 -12.37 -6.68 -1.70
N GLU A 423 -13.68 -6.46 -1.64
CA GLU A 423 -14.72 -7.46 -1.87
C GLU A 423 -15.92 -6.89 -2.66
N GLY A 424 -16.94 -7.72 -2.86
CA GLY A 424 -18.21 -7.32 -3.46
C GLY A 424 -18.13 -6.80 -4.90
N SER A 425 -19.01 -5.84 -5.23
CA SER A 425 -19.08 -5.21 -6.55
C SER A 425 -17.83 -4.40 -6.89
N ILE A 426 -17.24 -3.70 -5.91
CA ILE A 426 -16.04 -2.89 -6.11
C ILE A 426 -14.87 -3.74 -6.62
N LEU A 427 -14.67 -4.93 -6.06
CA LEU A 427 -13.68 -5.89 -6.56
C LEU A 427 -13.95 -6.29 -8.02
N HIS A 428 -15.22 -6.53 -8.36
CA HIS A 428 -15.65 -6.95 -9.69
C HIS A 428 -15.45 -5.84 -10.73
N ASP A 429 -15.88 -4.62 -10.42
CA ASP A 429 -15.75 -3.44 -11.29
C ASP A 429 -14.27 -3.06 -11.49
N PHE A 430 -13.45 -3.20 -10.44
CA PHE A 430 -12.00 -3.04 -10.50
C PHE A 430 -11.37 -4.08 -11.44
N TYR A 431 -11.70 -5.37 -11.25
CA TYR A 431 -11.20 -6.46 -12.09
C TYR A 431 -11.59 -6.26 -13.56
N ILE A 432 -12.84 -5.90 -13.85
CA ILE A 432 -13.29 -5.62 -15.22
C ILE A 432 -12.49 -4.47 -15.84
N SER A 433 -12.39 -3.35 -15.12
CA SER A 433 -11.83 -2.11 -15.65
C SER A 433 -10.32 -2.13 -15.82
N LEU A 434 -9.59 -2.81 -14.92
CA LEU A 434 -8.14 -2.73 -14.82
C LEU A 434 -7.40 -4.03 -15.16
N VAL A 435 -8.10 -5.17 -15.18
CA VAL A 435 -7.51 -6.47 -15.58
C VAL A 435 -8.13 -6.97 -16.88
N LEU A 436 -9.45 -7.19 -16.91
CA LEU A 436 -10.12 -7.85 -18.02
C LEU A 436 -10.11 -7.01 -19.31
N ILE A 437 -10.56 -5.75 -19.27
CA ILE A 437 -10.61 -4.89 -20.45
C ILE A 437 -9.20 -4.69 -21.04
N PRO A 438 -8.16 -4.31 -20.28
CA PRO A 438 -6.80 -4.22 -20.80
C PRO A 438 -6.26 -5.54 -21.37
N ALA A 439 -6.55 -6.69 -20.74
CA ALA A 439 -6.15 -7.99 -21.26
C ALA A 439 -6.83 -8.32 -22.59
N VAL A 440 -8.15 -8.11 -22.71
CA VAL A 440 -8.91 -8.33 -23.95
C VAL A 440 -8.40 -7.42 -25.08
N MET A 441 -8.15 -6.14 -24.79
CA MET A 441 -7.53 -5.22 -25.77
C MET A 441 -6.12 -5.67 -26.15
N GLY A 442 -5.35 -6.19 -25.20
CA GLY A 442 -4.04 -6.79 -25.41
C GLY A 442 -4.07 -8.03 -26.31
N TYR A 443 -5.02 -8.94 -26.13
CA TYR A 443 -5.18 -10.07 -27.06
C TYR A 443 -5.67 -9.62 -28.43
N ALA A 444 -6.62 -8.68 -28.49
CA ALA A 444 -7.16 -8.17 -29.74
C ALA A 444 -6.09 -7.51 -30.62
N GLN A 445 -5.18 -6.71 -30.05
CA GLN A 445 -4.12 -6.06 -30.83
C GLN A 445 -3.17 -7.09 -31.49
N TYR A 446 -2.80 -8.16 -30.77
CA TYR A 446 -1.94 -9.22 -31.32
C TYR A 446 -2.68 -10.06 -32.36
N CYS A 447 -3.96 -10.35 -32.15
CA CYS A 447 -4.79 -11.03 -33.15
C CYS A 447 -4.91 -10.21 -34.44
N LEU A 448 -5.08 -8.88 -34.35
CA LEU A 448 -5.13 -7.98 -35.51
C LEU A 448 -3.80 -7.92 -36.27
N VAL A 449 -2.66 -7.86 -35.57
CA VAL A 449 -1.33 -7.91 -36.20
C VAL A 449 -1.09 -9.26 -36.88
N ALA A 450 -1.42 -10.37 -36.22
CA ALA A 450 -1.27 -11.72 -36.78
C ALA A 450 -2.17 -11.94 -38.01
N LEU A 451 -3.43 -11.51 -37.94
CA LEU A 451 -4.37 -11.55 -39.06
C LEU A 451 -3.88 -10.67 -40.23
N GLY A 452 -3.41 -9.46 -39.94
CA GLY A 452 -2.83 -8.57 -40.94
C GLY A 452 -1.64 -9.20 -41.67
N GLY A 453 -0.70 -9.79 -40.92
CA GLY A 453 0.45 -10.52 -41.48
C GLY A 453 0.03 -11.73 -42.33
N LEU A 454 -0.93 -12.52 -41.87
CA LEU A 454 -1.47 -13.66 -42.63
C LEU A 454 -2.13 -13.21 -43.94
N LEU A 455 -2.94 -12.15 -43.91
CA LEU A 455 -3.58 -11.58 -45.09
C LEU A 455 -2.54 -11.08 -46.11
N PHE A 456 -1.44 -10.48 -45.66
CA PHE A 456 -0.32 -10.12 -46.55
C PHE A 456 0.36 -11.33 -47.18
N ILE A 457 0.60 -12.40 -46.43
CA ILE A 457 1.20 -13.64 -46.96
C ILE A 457 0.28 -14.27 -48.03
N VAL A 458 -1.03 -14.35 -47.78
CA VAL A 458 -2.00 -14.88 -48.74
C VAL A 458 -2.12 -13.97 -49.97
N ALA A 459 -2.14 -12.64 -49.79
CA ALA A 459 -2.15 -11.68 -50.90
C ALA A 459 -0.88 -11.80 -51.77
N ALA A 460 0.29 -11.94 -51.16
CA ALA A 460 1.55 -12.15 -51.88
C ALA A 460 1.54 -13.47 -52.65
N PHE A 461 1.06 -14.58 -52.05
CA PHE A 461 0.93 -15.86 -52.72
C PHE A 461 -0.03 -15.81 -53.92
N LEU A 462 -1.21 -15.20 -53.76
CA LEU A 462 -2.18 -15.04 -54.84
C LEU A 462 -1.67 -14.10 -55.96
N GLY A 463 -0.95 -13.04 -55.60
CA GLY A 463 -0.28 -12.15 -56.56
C GLY A 463 0.81 -12.87 -57.37
N LEU A 464 1.67 -13.65 -56.70
CA LEU A 464 2.70 -14.48 -57.35
C LEU A 464 2.08 -15.56 -58.25
N LYS A 465 1.00 -16.21 -57.81
CA LYS A 465 0.25 -17.16 -58.62
C LYS A 465 -0.36 -16.49 -59.86
N SER A 466 -1.06 -15.37 -59.68
CA SER A 466 -1.65 -14.61 -60.80
C SER A 466 -0.59 -14.12 -61.79
N LYS A 467 0.62 -13.77 -61.33
CA LYS A 467 1.75 -13.41 -62.21
C LYS A 467 2.26 -14.61 -63.01
N ARG A 468 2.42 -15.78 -62.37
CA ARG A 468 2.80 -17.03 -63.05
C ARG A 468 1.76 -17.48 -64.07
N ASP A 469 0.47 -17.38 -63.74
CA ASP A 469 -0.61 -17.78 -64.64
C ASP A 469 -0.73 -16.80 -65.83
N ALA A 470 -0.52 -15.50 -65.62
CA ALA A 470 -0.42 -14.51 -66.70
C ALA A 470 0.79 -14.76 -67.63
N GLN A 471 1.95 -15.16 -67.08
CA GLN A 471 3.13 -15.51 -67.89
C GLN A 471 2.91 -16.74 -68.77
N LYS A 472 2.07 -17.70 -68.36
CA LYS A 472 1.70 -18.87 -69.17
C LYS A 472 0.74 -18.56 -70.32
N MET A 473 0.07 -17.40 -70.30
CA MET A 473 -0.90 -16.99 -71.32
C MET A 473 -0.30 -16.13 -72.45
N ILE A 474 1.02 -15.90 -72.45
CA ILE A 474 1.72 -15.22 -73.55
C ILE A 474 1.94 -16.23 -74.68
N PRO A 475 1.38 -16.04 -75.89
CA PRO A 475 1.59 -16.98 -77.00
C PRO A 475 3.06 -16.91 -77.48
N GLN A 476 3.68 -18.06 -77.72
CA GLN A 476 4.88 -18.10 -78.55
C GLN A 476 4.47 -17.78 -79.99
N MET A 477 4.99 -16.69 -80.56
CA MET A 477 4.86 -16.44 -81.99
C MET A 477 5.64 -17.52 -82.77
N PRO A 478 5.08 -18.09 -83.86
CA PRO A 478 5.83 -19.01 -84.70
C PRO A 478 6.90 -18.24 -85.49
N ASN A 479 8.15 -18.65 -85.35
CA ASN A 479 9.23 -18.22 -86.23
C ASN A 479 9.03 -18.87 -87.61
N SER A 480 8.56 -18.11 -88.58
CA SER A 480 8.62 -18.47 -90.01
C SER A 480 9.18 -17.30 -90.80
N TRP A 481 10.32 -17.50 -91.46
CA TRP A 481 10.71 -16.97 -92.78
C TRP A 481 12.20 -17.28 -93.04
N ASN A 482 12.49 -18.57 -93.25
CA ASN A 482 13.63 -19.02 -94.06
C ASN A 482 13.04 -19.67 -95.31
N ASP A 483 13.18 -19.04 -96.49
CA ASP A 483 13.57 -19.64 -97.78
C ASP A 483 13.23 -18.71 -98.99
N PRO A 484 13.92 -18.88 -100.15
CA PRO A 484 14.28 -17.72 -100.99
C PRO A 484 13.60 -17.62 -102.39
N PHE A 485 13.76 -16.44 -103.00
CA PHE A 485 13.76 -16.12 -104.45
C PHE A 485 12.47 -16.35 -105.30
N GLN A 486 11.89 -15.27 -105.85
CA GLN A 486 12.18 -14.81 -107.23
C GLN A 486 11.55 -13.42 -107.55
N PRO A 487 12.04 -12.66 -108.56
CA PRO A 487 11.62 -11.27 -108.83
C PRO A 487 10.81 -11.08 -110.13
N SER A 488 9.98 -10.03 -110.19
CA SER A 488 9.66 -9.33 -111.47
C SER A 488 9.10 -7.91 -111.28
N ASP A 489 9.85 -6.94 -111.77
CA ASP A 489 9.49 -5.61 -112.31
C ASP A 489 8.03 -5.12 -112.24
N THR A 490 7.80 -4.00 -111.55
CA THR A 490 7.40 -2.74 -112.24
C THR A 490 7.60 -1.50 -111.35
N ALA A 491 8.43 -0.57 -111.82
CA ALA A 491 8.46 0.84 -111.39
C ALA A 491 7.44 1.65 -112.27
N PRO A 492 7.16 2.98 -112.09
CA PRO A 492 8.08 4.00 -111.57
C PRO A 492 7.51 5.26 -110.84
N LEU A 493 8.43 6.12 -110.32
CA LEU A 493 8.30 7.60 -110.06
C LEU A 493 7.27 8.01 -108.96
N LEU A 494 7.42 9.05 -108.10
CA LEU A 494 8.27 10.25 -107.88
C LEU A 494 8.15 10.64 -106.36
N GLN A 495 8.88 11.54 -105.67
CA GLN A 495 9.96 12.52 -105.95
C GLN A 495 10.82 12.73 -104.66
N GLU A 496 11.80 13.64 -104.69
CA GLU A 496 12.70 14.03 -103.58
C GLU A 496 12.18 15.18 -102.69
N THR A 497 12.69 15.27 -101.45
CA THR A 497 13.34 16.45 -100.79
C THR A 497 13.48 16.11 -99.28
N SER A 498 14.65 15.84 -98.69
CA SER A 498 15.90 16.60 -98.51
C SER A 498 15.91 17.57 -97.31
N ASN A 499 16.91 17.38 -96.43
CA ASN A 499 17.51 18.34 -95.49
C ASN A 499 16.75 18.73 -94.20
N THR A 500 17.39 19.12 -93.08
CA THR A 500 18.76 18.93 -92.56
C THR A 500 18.81 19.33 -91.06
N ILE A 501 19.50 18.53 -90.24
CA ILE A 501 20.27 18.85 -89.00
C ILE A 501 19.95 20.16 -88.25
N HIS A 502 19.68 20.08 -86.93
CA HIS A 502 20.56 20.71 -85.92
C HIS A 502 20.40 20.18 -84.47
N HIS A 503 21.52 19.77 -83.89
CA HIS A 503 21.71 19.62 -82.44
C HIS A 503 21.87 20.98 -81.75
N ALA A 504 21.38 21.09 -80.52
CA ALA A 504 22.01 21.87 -79.45
C ALA A 504 21.67 21.25 -78.08
N ALA A 505 22.63 21.28 -77.15
CA ALA A 505 22.50 20.77 -75.79
C ALA A 505 22.53 21.94 -74.77
N LEU A 506 22.23 21.63 -73.48
CA LEU A 506 22.57 22.31 -72.20
C LEU A 506 21.49 21.88 -71.18
N SER A 507 21.71 21.00 -70.19
CA SER A 507 22.59 21.03 -69.00
C SER A 507 21.99 21.73 -67.76
N ALA A 508 21.96 21.01 -66.63
CA ALA A 508 21.83 21.47 -65.23
C ALA A 508 20.63 22.38 -64.89
N THR A 509 19.73 21.98 -64.00
CA THR A 509 20.02 21.61 -62.60
C THR A 509 19.12 20.50 -62.04
#